data_AF-A0A518LGX6-F1
#
_entry.id   AF-A0A518LGX6-F1
#
_cell.length_a   1.000
_cell.length_b   1.000
_cell.length_c   1.000
_cell.angle_alpha   90.00
_cell.angle_beta   90.00
_cell.angle_gamma   90.00
#
_symmetry.space_group_name_H-M   'P 1'
#
loop_
_entity.id
_entity.type
_entity.pdbx_description
1 polymer ?
#
loop_
_entity_poly.entity_id
_entity_poly.type
_entity_poly.pdbx_seq_one_letter_code
_entity_poly.pdbx_strand_id
1 'polypeptide(L)'
;MISELNCLLFIVSAIAAGPEHGPKEVAKLPKNEIIVTATLDVPIERKRTMVYCASLQDAWKSLSKELSADSIQMDEASPLALQLNKGIALPTPTVPRAALMVRIMSSQKSVGQTSRELAARFGENAPRLEKMPGDHEAVLYTHAYLRPTFSEPFFTYKHTVFAQWPELYFVQSLTVPSVNEHARKRERIMPLIHIFEYDPPNLKVVAIQTAQPGEMLVLAQVPAVKTLQEAVDFVQAKIKNPPRNYNTEFEELDNLTFPKIHLQTRQEYVELCDRLLQASKDGFDRLAYAIQDIDFQLDSEGLLWRYRPSRIAVKGGRSRSRPYRRPISFDQPFVIFLTCDGAAPYFVAWIGDFTTLVPGKRLVVKG
;
A
#
# COMPACT_ATOMS: atom_id res chain seq x y z
N MET A 1 -3.95 23.74 -18.84
CA MET A 1 -3.05 23.37 -17.72
C MET A 1 -3.49 22.00 -17.25
N ILE A 2 -2.65 21.00 -17.52
CA ILE A 2 -2.93 19.59 -17.27
C ILE A 2 -2.52 19.31 -15.82
N SER A 3 -3.48 19.02 -14.95
CA SER A 3 -3.23 18.60 -13.56
C SER A 3 -3.43 17.08 -13.45
N GLU A 4 -2.34 16.35 -13.30
CA GLU A 4 -2.28 14.88 -13.14
C GLU A 4 -2.55 14.49 -11.66
N LEU A 5 -3.26 13.38 -11.36
CA LEU A 5 -3.70 12.94 -10.00
C LEU A 5 -3.64 11.40 -9.76
N ASN A 6 -3.52 10.96 -8.48
CA ASN A 6 -2.52 9.98 -7.98
C ASN A 6 -3.05 8.97 -6.95
N CYS A 7 -2.69 7.68 -7.02
CA CYS A 7 -2.34 6.96 -5.81
C CYS A 7 -0.94 7.43 -5.42
N LEU A 8 -0.75 7.88 -4.19
CA LEU A 8 0.52 8.42 -3.73
C LEU A 8 1.03 7.43 -2.69
N LEU A 9 2.17 6.80 -2.98
CA LEU A 9 2.90 6.01 -2.00
C LEU A 9 4.29 6.62 -1.87
N PHE A 10 4.46 7.42 -0.81
CA PHE A 10 5.78 7.83 -0.35
C PHE A 10 6.29 6.80 0.63
N ILE A 11 7.44 6.22 0.32
CA ILE A 11 8.20 5.49 1.31
C ILE A 11 9.60 6.08 1.42
N VAL A 12 9.96 6.52 2.61
CA VAL A 12 11.32 6.90 2.94
C VAL A 12 11.84 5.83 3.88
N SER A 13 12.86 5.07 3.47
CA SER A 13 13.62 4.27 4.42
C SER A 13 15.04 4.78 4.53
N ALA A 14 15.47 5.11 5.73
CA ALA A 14 16.81 5.62 5.96
C ALA A 14 17.53 4.73 6.96
N ILE A 15 18.70 4.23 6.56
CA ILE A 15 19.61 3.45 7.37
C ILE A 15 20.92 4.23 7.49
N ALA A 16 21.31 4.65 8.68
CA ALA A 16 22.58 5.35 8.88
C ALA A 16 23.62 4.48 9.54
N ALA A 17 24.90 4.79 9.36
CA ALA A 17 26.02 4.16 10.03
C ALA A 17 26.97 5.22 10.61
N GLY A 18 27.45 5.01 11.84
CA GLY A 18 28.37 5.94 12.50
C GLY A 18 28.63 5.61 13.98
N PRO A 19 29.58 6.30 14.63
CA PRO A 19 29.97 6.04 16.01
C PRO A 19 28.89 6.42 17.04
N GLU A 20 28.88 5.69 18.17
CA GLU A 20 27.89 5.71 19.28
C GLU A 20 27.24 7.07 19.54
N HIS A 21 26.02 7.31 19.06
CA HIS A 21 25.21 8.46 19.46
C HIS A 21 23.77 8.00 19.68
N GLY A 22 23.31 8.15 20.93
CA GLY A 22 21.96 7.72 21.34
C GLY A 22 20.83 8.36 20.53
N PRO A 23 19.63 7.73 20.54
CA PRO A 23 18.53 8.10 19.66
C PRO A 23 18.08 9.54 19.91
N LYS A 24 18.12 10.38 18.88
CA LYS A 24 17.54 11.73 18.92
C LYS A 24 16.05 11.64 18.62
N GLU A 25 15.25 12.28 19.46
CA GLU A 25 13.80 12.32 19.37
C GLU A 25 13.36 13.06 18.08
N VAL A 26 12.73 12.32 17.16
CA VAL A 26 12.12 12.87 15.93
C VAL A 26 10.60 12.93 16.10
N ALA A 27 9.98 13.93 15.47
CA ALA A 27 8.59 14.34 15.69
C ALA A 27 7.59 13.16 15.66
N LYS A 28 6.83 13.03 16.75
CA LYS A 28 5.76 12.03 16.92
C LYS A 28 4.60 12.31 15.97
N LEU A 29 4.42 11.45 14.96
CA LEU A 29 3.17 11.37 14.20
C LEU A 29 2.04 10.81 15.11
N PRO A 30 0.78 11.21 14.91
CA PRO A 30 -0.33 10.76 15.73
C PRO A 30 -0.52 9.23 15.66
N LYS A 31 -0.76 8.63 16.82
CA LYS A 31 -0.93 7.19 17.05
C LYS A 31 -2.28 6.70 16.49
N ASN A 32 -2.38 6.54 15.17
CA ASN A 32 -3.27 5.49 14.65
C ASN A 32 -2.45 4.20 14.66
N GLU A 33 -2.95 3.13 15.29
CA GLU A 33 -2.22 1.86 15.48
C GLU A 33 -2.07 1.06 14.17
N ILE A 34 -1.47 1.68 13.15
CA ILE A 34 -1.05 0.99 11.94
C ILE A 34 0.22 0.22 12.27
N ILE A 35 0.18 -1.10 12.13
CA ILE A 35 1.35 -1.96 12.31
C ILE A 35 2.14 -1.95 11.01
N VAL A 36 3.35 -1.42 11.02
CA VAL A 36 4.27 -1.58 9.89
C VAL A 36 5.06 -2.87 10.08
N THR A 37 5.12 -3.69 9.03
CA THR A 37 5.85 -4.95 9.06
C THR A 37 6.96 -4.94 8.01
N ALA A 38 8.17 -5.32 8.43
CA ALA A 38 9.32 -5.40 7.55
C ALA A 38 9.25 -6.56 6.55
N THR A 39 8.44 -7.58 6.85
CA THR A 39 8.27 -8.79 6.05
C THR A 39 6.79 -9.18 5.97
N LEU A 40 6.47 -10.08 5.03
CA LEU A 40 5.12 -10.63 4.85
C LEU A 40 4.84 -11.84 5.75
N ASP A 41 5.88 -12.50 6.27
CA ASP A 41 5.75 -13.68 7.15
C ASP A 41 5.48 -13.26 8.60
N VAL A 42 4.41 -12.50 8.76
CA VAL A 42 3.96 -11.92 10.04
C VAL A 42 2.49 -12.29 10.27
N PRO A 43 2.10 -12.67 11.50
CA PRO A 43 0.71 -13.00 11.80
C PRO A 43 -0.24 -11.82 11.57
N ILE A 44 -1.39 -12.08 10.95
CA ILE A 44 -2.42 -11.06 10.74
C ILE A 44 -3.14 -10.75 12.06
N GLU A 45 -3.06 -9.50 12.48
CA GLU A 45 -3.89 -8.94 13.53
C GLU A 45 -5.23 -8.45 12.95
N ARG A 46 -6.25 -9.31 12.97
CA ARG A 46 -7.50 -9.11 12.23
C ARG A 46 -8.24 -7.79 12.47
N LYS A 47 -8.07 -7.18 13.65
CA LYS A 47 -8.73 -5.94 14.04
C LYS A 47 -7.84 -4.70 13.92
N ARG A 48 -6.62 -4.87 13.41
CA ARG A 48 -5.69 -3.76 13.19
C ARG A 48 -5.37 -3.62 11.71
N THR A 49 -4.96 -2.43 11.33
CA THR A 49 -4.45 -2.19 9.99
C THR A 49 -2.96 -2.49 9.98
N MET A 50 -2.51 -3.35 9.06
CA MET A 50 -1.12 -3.74 8.91
C MET A 50 -0.62 -3.34 7.53
N VAL A 51 0.64 -2.89 7.44
CA VAL A 51 1.24 -2.42 6.19
C VAL A 51 2.63 -3.02 6.03
N TYR A 52 2.86 -3.66 4.89
CA TYR A 52 4.17 -4.08 4.43
C TYR A 52 4.56 -3.27 3.19
N CYS A 53 5.82 -2.85 3.15
CA CYS A 53 6.42 -2.28 1.96
C CYS A 53 7.83 -2.82 1.73
N ALA A 54 8.10 -3.22 0.48
CA ALA A 54 9.36 -3.82 0.07
C ALA A 54 10.56 -2.85 0.05
N SER A 55 10.33 -1.54 0.21
CA SER A 55 11.40 -0.52 0.18
C SER A 55 12.47 -0.74 1.26
N LEU A 56 12.11 -1.23 2.45
CA LEU A 56 13.10 -1.58 3.48
C LEU A 56 13.96 -2.76 3.02
N GLN A 57 13.36 -3.76 2.38
CA GLN A 57 14.08 -4.90 1.82
C GLN A 57 15.00 -4.46 0.67
N ASP A 58 14.58 -3.51 -0.16
CA ASP A 58 15.39 -2.90 -1.20
C ASP A 58 16.56 -2.09 -0.61
N ALA A 59 16.32 -1.33 0.45
CA ALA A 59 17.35 -0.62 1.21
C ALA A 59 18.38 -1.58 1.79
N TRP A 60 17.91 -2.66 2.40
CA TRP A 60 18.77 -3.70 2.97
C TRP A 60 19.64 -4.38 1.92
N LYS A 61 19.06 -4.72 0.76
CA LYS A 61 19.79 -5.26 -0.39
C LYS A 61 20.86 -4.29 -0.91
N SER A 62 20.51 -3.02 -1.01
CA SER A 62 21.44 -1.97 -1.43
C SER A 62 22.58 -1.81 -0.44
N LEU A 63 22.29 -1.80 0.87
CA LEU A 63 23.31 -1.75 1.90
C LEU A 63 24.29 -2.93 1.79
N SER A 64 23.76 -4.15 1.64
CA SER A 64 24.59 -5.36 1.51
C SER A 64 25.56 -5.27 0.33
N LYS A 65 25.09 -4.77 -0.82
CA LYS A 65 25.94 -4.57 -2.02
C LYS A 65 27.05 -3.56 -1.79
N GLU A 66 26.75 -2.46 -1.11
CA GLU A 66 27.71 -1.39 -0.82
C GLU A 66 28.78 -1.87 0.17
N LEU A 67 28.39 -2.68 1.15
CA LEU A 67 29.31 -3.40 2.03
C LEU A 67 30.07 -4.54 1.33
N SER A 68 29.81 -4.78 0.04
CA SER A 68 30.38 -5.89 -0.74
C SER A 68 30.15 -7.25 -0.09
N ALA A 69 28.99 -7.43 0.53
CA ALA A 69 28.61 -8.61 1.29
C ALA A 69 27.38 -9.28 0.67
N ASP A 70 27.36 -10.62 0.67
CA ASP A 70 26.19 -11.43 0.26
C ASP A 70 25.09 -11.45 1.33
N SER A 71 25.41 -10.99 2.55
CA SER A 71 24.48 -10.80 3.66
C SER A 71 25.05 -9.81 4.68
N ILE A 72 24.18 -9.11 5.40
CA ILE A 72 24.59 -8.21 6.49
C ILE A 72 24.68 -9.00 7.79
N GLN A 73 25.90 -9.18 8.30
CA GLN A 73 26.16 -9.93 9.54
C GLN A 73 26.29 -8.96 10.72
N MET A 74 25.55 -9.25 11.79
CA MET A 74 25.57 -8.49 13.05
C MET A 74 26.18 -9.33 14.18
N ASP A 75 26.88 -8.70 15.12
CA ASP A 75 27.46 -9.32 16.33
C ASP A 75 26.48 -10.16 17.13
N GLU A 76 25.23 -9.72 17.19
CA GLU A 76 24.10 -10.48 17.69
C GLU A 76 23.10 -10.75 16.55
N ALA A 77 22.64 -12.01 16.46
CA ALA A 77 21.69 -12.45 15.45
C ALA A 77 20.30 -11.80 15.66
N SER A 78 20.10 -10.61 15.09
CA SER A 78 18.78 -9.98 15.02
C SER A 78 17.85 -10.87 14.16
N PRO A 79 16.72 -11.37 14.69
CA PRO A 79 15.77 -12.15 13.91
C PRO A 79 15.29 -11.41 12.67
N LEU A 80 15.13 -10.09 12.77
CA LEU A 80 14.76 -9.24 11.64
C LEU A 80 15.87 -9.17 10.59
N ALA A 81 17.13 -8.97 10.99
CA ALA A 81 18.26 -8.97 10.05
C ALA A 81 18.39 -10.32 9.33
N LEU A 82 18.18 -11.44 10.04
CA LEU A 82 18.14 -12.77 9.43
C LEU A 82 17.01 -12.90 8.40
N GLN A 83 15.81 -12.37 8.69
CA GLN A 83 14.71 -12.36 7.74
C GLN A 83 15.00 -11.48 6.51
N LEU A 84 15.53 -10.27 6.71
CA LEU A 84 15.90 -9.38 5.61
C LEU A 84 17.02 -9.97 4.75
N ASN A 85 17.97 -10.69 5.35
CA ASN A 85 19.02 -11.41 4.63
C ASN A 85 18.48 -12.55 3.75
N LYS A 86 17.43 -13.27 4.18
CA LYS A 86 16.75 -14.25 3.31
C LYS A 86 16.18 -13.58 2.06
N GLY A 87 15.68 -12.35 2.20
CA GLY A 87 15.16 -11.56 1.09
C GLY A 87 16.21 -11.11 0.08
N ILE A 88 17.51 -11.09 0.43
CA ILE A 88 18.62 -10.71 -0.46
C ILE A 88 18.77 -11.70 -1.62
N ALA A 89 18.77 -13.01 -1.31
CA ALA A 89 18.98 -14.09 -2.28
C ALA A 89 17.74 -14.39 -3.14
N LEU A 90 16.56 -13.90 -2.72
CA LEU A 90 15.31 -14.11 -3.45
C LEU A 90 15.07 -12.99 -4.47
N PRO A 91 14.40 -13.30 -5.61
CA PRO A 91 13.73 -12.30 -6.43
C PRO A 91 12.54 -11.73 -5.66
N THR A 92 12.82 -11.02 -4.57
CA THR A 92 11.82 -10.29 -3.78
C THR A 92 11.27 -9.14 -4.62
N PRO A 93 10.03 -8.72 -4.30
CA PRO A 93 9.37 -7.66 -5.04
C PRO A 93 10.14 -6.37 -4.91
N THR A 94 10.83 -5.97 -5.97
CA THR A 94 11.46 -4.65 -6.05
C THR A 94 10.40 -3.62 -6.36
N VAL A 95 10.41 -2.51 -5.62
CA VAL A 95 9.76 -1.29 -6.08
C VAL A 95 10.23 -1.00 -7.50
N PRO A 96 9.34 -0.67 -8.46
CA PRO A 96 9.73 -0.31 -9.81
C PRO A 96 10.93 0.65 -9.81
N ARG A 97 11.98 0.33 -10.58
CA ARG A 97 13.25 1.09 -10.55
C ARG A 97 13.05 2.57 -10.87
N ALA A 98 12.05 2.89 -11.69
CA ALA A 98 11.64 4.25 -12.04
C ALA A 98 11.04 5.04 -10.87
N ALA A 99 10.55 4.36 -9.83
CA ALA A 99 10.00 4.93 -8.61
C ALA A 99 10.98 4.89 -7.42
N LEU A 100 11.99 4.00 -7.46
CA LEU A 100 12.97 3.84 -6.38
C LEU A 100 14.23 4.69 -6.60
N MET A 101 14.65 5.38 -5.55
CA MET A 101 15.95 6.03 -5.43
C MET A 101 16.67 5.47 -4.20
N VAL A 102 17.92 5.05 -4.38
CA VAL A 102 18.81 4.59 -3.31
C VAL A 102 20.09 5.41 -3.40
N ARG A 103 20.51 6.02 -2.30
CA ARG A 103 21.72 6.86 -2.22
C ARG A 103 22.42 6.66 -0.88
N ILE A 104 23.73 6.52 -0.91
CA ILE A 104 24.56 6.72 0.29
C ILE A 104 24.97 8.18 0.35
N MET A 105 24.82 8.79 1.51
CA MET A 105 25.13 10.18 1.79
C MET A 105 26.11 10.25 2.96
N SER A 106 27.35 10.64 2.71
CA SER A 106 28.41 10.76 3.74
C SER A 106 28.77 12.21 4.07
N SER A 107 28.05 13.17 3.50
CA SER A 107 28.34 14.59 3.70
C SER A 107 27.14 15.47 3.39
N GLN A 108 27.13 16.70 3.91
CA GLN A 108 26.14 17.72 3.54
C GLN A 108 26.12 18.01 2.03
N LYS A 109 27.26 17.85 1.35
CA LYS A 109 27.34 17.97 -0.11
C LYS A 109 26.53 16.87 -0.81
N SER A 110 26.66 15.61 -0.35
CA SER A 110 25.89 14.48 -0.89
C SER A 110 24.40 14.58 -0.57
N VAL A 111 24.01 15.15 0.57
CA VAL A 111 22.60 15.51 0.86
C VAL A 111 22.10 16.55 -0.13
N GLY A 112 22.85 17.64 -0.36
CA GLY A 112 22.46 18.68 -1.30
C GLY A 112 22.40 18.21 -2.77
N GLN A 113 23.20 17.21 -3.16
CA GLN A 113 23.08 16.55 -4.47
C GLN A 113 21.82 15.68 -4.53
N THR A 114 21.61 14.84 -3.52
CA THR A 114 20.45 13.95 -3.44
C THR A 114 19.14 14.74 -3.40
N SER A 115 19.04 15.83 -2.63
CA SER A 115 17.88 16.71 -2.62
C SER A 115 17.57 17.31 -4.00
N ARG A 116 18.61 17.66 -4.78
CA ARG A 116 18.43 18.17 -6.15
C ARG A 116 17.96 17.08 -7.10
N GLU A 117 18.48 15.86 -6.98
CA GLU A 117 18.02 14.71 -7.76
C GLU A 117 16.57 14.35 -7.42
N LEU A 118 16.22 14.35 -6.13
CA LEU A 118 14.85 14.15 -5.66
C LEU A 118 13.92 15.22 -6.24
N ALA A 119 14.29 16.50 -6.16
CA ALA A 119 13.50 17.59 -6.72
C ALA A 119 13.35 17.48 -8.25
N ALA A 120 14.42 17.10 -8.96
CA ALA A 120 14.38 16.92 -10.40
C ALA A 120 13.49 15.73 -10.80
N ARG A 121 13.49 14.65 -10.02
CA ARG A 121 12.76 13.42 -10.32
C ARG A 121 11.29 13.44 -9.86
N PHE A 122 11.03 14.08 -8.73
CA PHE A 122 9.74 14.02 -8.03
C PHE A 122 9.04 15.38 -7.89
N GLY A 123 9.69 16.47 -8.32
CA GLY A 123 9.10 17.81 -8.34
C GLY A 123 8.68 18.29 -6.94
N GLU A 124 7.48 18.86 -6.84
CA GLU A 124 6.91 19.36 -5.58
C GLU A 124 6.68 18.27 -4.53
N ASN A 125 6.62 17.01 -4.97
CA ASN A 125 6.45 15.83 -4.13
C ASN A 125 7.78 15.30 -3.59
N ALA A 126 8.92 15.87 -3.98
CA ALA A 126 10.20 15.42 -3.48
C ALA A 126 10.26 15.52 -1.94
N PRO A 127 10.65 14.43 -1.25
CA PRO A 127 10.80 14.47 0.19
C PRO A 127 11.90 15.47 0.54
N ARG A 128 11.68 16.20 1.62
CA ARG A 128 12.72 17.07 2.18
C ARG A 128 13.66 16.21 2.99
N LEU A 129 14.90 16.11 2.52
CA LEU A 129 15.95 15.51 3.33
C LEU A 129 16.24 16.44 4.50
N GLU A 130 16.21 15.88 5.70
CA GLU A 130 16.80 16.54 6.85
C GLU A 130 18.31 16.69 6.65
N LYS A 131 18.92 17.66 7.34
CA LYS A 131 20.38 17.74 7.40
C LYS A 131 20.91 16.43 7.99
N MET A 132 22.09 15.97 7.55
CA MET A 132 22.76 14.85 8.21
C MET A 132 22.72 15.06 9.73
N PRO A 133 22.25 14.09 10.53
CA PRO A 133 22.33 14.19 11.97
C PRO A 133 23.83 14.15 12.36
N GLY A 134 24.36 15.23 12.92
CA GLY A 134 25.72 15.24 13.53
C GLY A 134 26.87 14.69 12.67
N ASP A 135 27.92 14.21 13.35
CA ASP A 135 29.15 13.65 12.78
C ASP A 135 29.00 12.20 12.31
N HIS A 136 27.83 11.80 11.78
CA HIS A 136 27.68 10.47 11.18
C HIS A 136 28.47 10.38 9.87
N GLU A 137 29.24 9.30 9.70
CA GLU A 137 30.12 9.11 8.55
C GLU A 137 29.34 8.77 7.27
N ALA A 138 28.18 8.08 7.36
CA ALA A 138 27.28 7.87 6.22
C ALA A 138 25.82 7.54 6.57
N VAL A 139 24.91 7.92 5.68
CA VAL A 139 23.48 7.61 5.68
C VAL A 139 23.13 6.94 4.36
N LEU A 140 22.77 5.66 4.38
CA LEU A 140 22.06 5.03 3.28
C LEU A 140 20.60 5.48 3.32
N TYR A 141 20.26 6.36 2.40
CA TYR A 141 18.92 6.83 2.18
C TYR A 141 18.27 6.07 1.02
N THR A 142 17.08 5.57 1.26
CA THR A 142 16.20 5.05 0.22
C THR A 142 14.89 5.79 0.22
N HIS A 143 14.44 6.10 -0.98
CA HIS A 143 13.17 6.73 -1.21
C HIS A 143 12.49 6.07 -2.38
N ALA A 144 11.34 5.48 -2.11
CA ALA A 144 10.41 5.06 -3.13
C ALA A 144 9.30 6.10 -3.21
N TYR A 145 9.11 6.65 -4.40
CA TYR A 145 7.93 7.43 -4.72
C TYR A 145 7.18 6.73 -5.83
N LEU A 146 6.08 6.09 -5.46
CA LEU A 146 5.20 5.41 -6.38
C LEU A 146 3.93 6.23 -6.56
N ARG A 147 3.60 6.47 -7.83
CA ARG A 147 2.42 7.21 -8.23
C ARG A 147 1.53 6.39 -9.19
N PRO A 148 0.99 5.21 -8.79
CA PRO A 148 0.02 4.51 -9.63
C PRO A 148 -1.15 5.44 -9.91
N THR A 149 -1.57 5.60 -11.16
CA THR A 149 -2.78 6.36 -11.48
C THR A 149 -3.79 5.41 -12.12
N PHE A 150 -5.07 5.71 -12.04
CA PHE A 150 -6.06 5.03 -12.89
C PHE A 150 -6.18 5.82 -14.19
N SER A 151 -6.29 5.13 -15.31
CA SER A 151 -6.57 5.78 -16.60
C SER A 151 -7.95 6.46 -16.60
N GLU A 152 -8.89 5.97 -15.78
CA GLU A 152 -10.21 6.57 -15.57
C GLU A 152 -10.54 6.66 -14.07
N PRO A 153 -11.03 7.81 -13.58
CA PRO A 153 -11.32 7.98 -12.16
C PRO A 153 -12.61 7.28 -11.72
N PHE A 154 -12.61 6.67 -10.54
CA PHE A 154 -13.81 6.07 -9.93
C PHE A 154 -14.83 7.13 -9.48
N PHE A 155 -16.07 6.71 -9.20
CA PHE A 155 -17.05 7.60 -8.57
C PHE A 155 -16.83 7.67 -7.06
N THR A 156 -17.11 8.82 -6.44
CA THR A 156 -17.02 8.98 -4.98
C THR A 156 -18.38 8.90 -4.31
N TYR A 157 -18.46 8.18 -3.19
CA TYR A 157 -19.60 8.27 -2.27
C TYR A 157 -19.12 8.71 -0.88
N LYS A 158 -19.75 9.73 -0.29
CA LYS A 158 -19.32 10.32 1.01
C LYS A 158 -20.01 9.70 2.24
N HIS A 159 -20.93 8.78 2.02
CA HIS A 159 -21.90 8.34 3.02
C HIS A 159 -22.04 6.82 3.04
N THR A 160 -20.93 6.11 2.81
CA THR A 160 -20.91 4.64 2.86
C THR A 160 -20.84 4.21 4.32
N VAL A 161 -21.64 3.21 4.68
CA VAL A 161 -21.67 2.66 6.03
C VAL A 161 -21.03 1.28 5.99
N PHE A 162 -19.93 1.11 6.72
CA PHE A 162 -19.31 -0.18 6.98
C PHE A 162 -19.64 -0.62 8.40
N ALA A 163 -19.81 -1.92 8.60
CA ALA A 163 -20.22 -2.48 9.88
C ALA A 163 -19.15 -3.44 10.41
N GLN A 164 -18.64 -3.13 11.59
CA GLN A 164 -17.76 -4.00 12.37
C GLN A 164 -18.40 -4.13 13.74
N TRP A 165 -19.37 -5.05 13.85
CA TRP A 165 -20.28 -5.14 15.00
C TRP A 165 -19.54 -5.11 16.34
N PRO A 166 -19.97 -4.25 17.29
CA PRO A 166 -21.21 -3.45 17.31
C PRO A 166 -21.13 -2.08 16.62
N GLU A 167 -20.00 -1.75 16.00
CA GLU A 167 -19.71 -0.40 15.52
C GLU A 167 -20.10 -0.19 14.05
N LEU A 168 -20.50 1.05 13.74
CA LEU A 168 -20.81 1.51 12.39
C LEU A 168 -19.85 2.65 12.02
N TYR A 169 -19.21 2.49 10.87
CA TYR A 169 -18.22 3.41 10.33
C TYR A 169 -18.80 4.13 9.13
N PHE A 170 -18.80 5.46 9.17
CA PHE A 170 -19.15 6.28 8.02
C PHE A 170 -17.86 6.61 7.27
N VAL A 171 -17.71 6.09 6.06
CA VAL A 171 -16.48 6.22 5.26
C VAL A 171 -16.77 6.84 3.90
N GLN A 172 -15.75 7.47 3.31
CA GLN A 172 -15.78 7.76 1.89
C GLN A 172 -15.41 6.50 1.12
N SER A 173 -16.11 6.24 0.01
CA SER A 173 -15.82 5.09 -0.86
C SER A 173 -15.71 5.49 -2.32
N LEU A 174 -15.01 4.63 -3.04
CA LEU A 174 -14.87 4.56 -4.48
C LEU A 174 -15.91 3.57 -4.98
N THR A 175 -16.58 3.90 -6.08
CA THR A 175 -17.63 3.03 -6.61
C THR A 175 -17.69 3.05 -8.13
N VAL A 176 -18.20 1.96 -8.72
CA VAL A 176 -18.71 1.88 -10.09
C VAL A 176 -20.16 1.44 -9.98
N PRO A 177 -21.14 2.34 -10.10
CA PRO A 177 -22.54 2.01 -9.88
C PRO A 177 -23.15 1.34 -11.12
N SER A 178 -24.18 0.51 -10.93
CA SER A 178 -24.90 -0.18 -12.00
C SER A 178 -26.02 0.66 -12.64
N VAL A 179 -25.97 1.99 -12.56
CA VAL A 179 -27.02 2.88 -13.06
C VAL A 179 -26.64 3.53 -14.39
N ASN A 180 -27.60 3.59 -15.30
CA ASN A 180 -27.44 4.05 -16.69
C ASN A 180 -27.03 5.53 -16.82
N GLU A 181 -27.22 6.36 -15.79
CA GLU A 181 -26.92 7.80 -15.83
C GLU A 181 -25.45 8.13 -16.12
N HIS A 182 -24.56 7.13 -16.05
CA HIS A 182 -23.13 7.28 -16.32
C HIS A 182 -22.55 6.24 -17.29
N ALA A 183 -23.37 5.71 -18.20
CA ALA A 183 -22.99 4.64 -19.15
C ALA A 183 -21.62 4.87 -19.83
N ARG A 184 -21.40 6.06 -20.41
CA ARG A 184 -20.14 6.38 -21.12
C ARG A 184 -18.88 6.34 -20.26
N LYS A 185 -18.94 6.78 -19.00
CA LYS A 185 -17.78 6.74 -18.09
C LYS A 185 -17.56 5.31 -17.60
N ARG A 186 -18.66 4.63 -17.32
CA ARG A 186 -18.67 3.24 -16.88
C ARG A 186 -18.04 2.32 -17.93
N GLU A 187 -18.43 2.44 -19.20
CA GLU A 187 -17.84 1.71 -20.34
C GLU A 187 -16.31 1.82 -20.42
N ARG A 188 -15.71 2.92 -19.96
CA ARG A 188 -14.24 3.08 -19.94
C ARG A 188 -13.58 2.49 -18.70
N ILE A 189 -14.29 2.40 -17.58
CA ILE A 189 -13.78 1.83 -16.32
C ILE A 189 -13.92 0.31 -16.30
N MET A 190 -15.02 -0.24 -16.83
CA MET A 190 -15.31 -1.69 -16.76
C MET A 190 -14.16 -2.57 -17.30
N PRO A 191 -13.51 -2.26 -18.43
CA PRO A 191 -12.43 -3.10 -18.96
C PRO A 191 -11.19 -3.12 -18.07
N LEU A 192 -11.05 -2.16 -17.14
CA LEU A 192 -9.95 -2.09 -16.19
C LEU A 192 -10.17 -3.00 -14.97
N ILE A 193 -11.38 -3.54 -14.80
CA ILE A 193 -11.77 -4.30 -13.61
C ILE A 193 -11.89 -5.78 -13.98
N HIS A 194 -11.09 -6.60 -13.29
CA HIS A 194 -11.10 -8.05 -13.40
C HIS A 194 -11.56 -8.66 -12.09
N ILE A 195 -12.53 -9.57 -12.17
CA ILE A 195 -13.04 -10.34 -11.04
C ILE A 195 -12.40 -11.73 -11.12
N PHE A 196 -11.55 -12.06 -10.15
CA PHE A 196 -10.84 -13.35 -10.08
C PHE A 196 -11.46 -14.34 -9.08
N GLU A 197 -12.39 -13.88 -8.26
CA GLU A 197 -13.19 -14.73 -7.39
C GLU A 197 -14.38 -13.94 -6.85
N TYR A 198 -15.55 -14.57 -6.77
CA TYR A 198 -16.74 -13.94 -6.20
C TYR A 198 -17.67 -14.98 -5.55
N ASP A 199 -17.39 -15.29 -4.29
CA ASP A 199 -18.19 -16.16 -3.42
C ASP A 199 -18.54 -15.40 -2.12
N PRO A 200 -19.48 -14.43 -2.20
CA PRO A 200 -19.85 -13.61 -1.05
C PRO A 200 -20.59 -14.44 0.02
N PRO A 201 -20.46 -14.07 1.30
CA PRO A 201 -19.80 -12.85 1.80
C PRO A 201 -18.29 -12.98 2.01
N ASN A 202 -17.74 -14.19 1.96
CA ASN A 202 -16.44 -14.50 2.58
C ASN A 202 -15.25 -14.31 1.64
N LEU A 203 -15.47 -14.37 0.33
CA LEU A 203 -14.39 -14.43 -0.63
C LEU A 203 -14.70 -13.58 -1.87
N LYS A 204 -13.86 -12.58 -2.10
CA LYS A 204 -13.93 -11.70 -3.28
C LYS A 204 -12.51 -11.35 -3.67
N VAL A 205 -12.16 -11.48 -4.95
CA VAL A 205 -10.86 -11.02 -5.47
C VAL A 205 -11.13 -10.18 -6.71
N VAL A 206 -10.74 -8.92 -6.64
CA VAL A 206 -10.86 -7.95 -7.73
C VAL A 206 -9.49 -7.35 -7.99
N ALA A 207 -9.06 -7.31 -9.24
CA ALA A 207 -7.92 -6.50 -9.66
C ALA A 207 -8.38 -5.34 -10.53
N ILE A 208 -7.72 -4.21 -10.37
CA ILE A 208 -7.97 -2.99 -11.12
C ILE A 208 -6.66 -2.62 -11.81
N GLN A 209 -6.68 -2.56 -13.14
CA GLN A 209 -5.52 -2.13 -13.92
C GLN A 209 -5.24 -0.64 -13.69
N THR A 210 -3.98 -0.32 -13.45
CA THR A 210 -3.51 1.07 -13.35
C THR A 210 -3.12 1.61 -14.74
N ALA A 211 -2.77 2.88 -14.84
CA ALA A 211 -2.25 3.48 -16.06
C ALA A 211 -0.84 2.97 -16.39
N GLN A 212 -0.12 2.40 -15.42
CA GLN A 212 1.17 1.75 -15.69
C GLN A 212 0.92 0.36 -16.28
N PRO A 213 1.48 0.04 -17.46
CA PRO A 213 1.34 -1.29 -18.05
C PRO A 213 1.81 -2.39 -17.09
N GLY A 214 1.03 -3.46 -16.97
CA GLY A 214 1.35 -4.61 -16.10
C GLY A 214 1.05 -4.40 -14.61
N GLU A 215 0.87 -3.15 -14.16
CA GLU A 215 0.62 -2.83 -12.76
C GLU A 215 -0.88 -2.86 -12.41
N MET A 216 -1.20 -3.60 -11.34
CA MET A 216 -2.56 -3.80 -10.86
C MET A 216 -2.67 -3.48 -9.37
N LEU A 217 -3.78 -2.82 -9.01
CA LEU A 217 -4.27 -2.74 -7.65
C LEU A 217 -5.20 -3.91 -7.38
N VAL A 218 -4.84 -4.78 -6.45
CA VAL A 218 -5.66 -5.93 -6.07
C VAL A 218 -6.35 -5.66 -4.74
N LEU A 219 -7.67 -5.88 -4.69
CA LEU A 219 -8.48 -5.87 -3.49
C LEU A 219 -9.04 -7.28 -3.27
N ALA A 220 -8.84 -7.84 -2.07
CA ALA A 220 -9.34 -9.16 -1.77
C ALA A 220 -9.90 -9.28 -0.35
N GLN A 221 -11.11 -9.83 -0.25
CA GLN A 221 -11.61 -10.43 0.98
C GLN A 221 -11.23 -11.90 0.92
N VAL A 222 -10.39 -12.32 1.85
CA VAL A 222 -9.86 -13.69 1.91
C VAL A 222 -10.43 -14.42 3.13
N PRO A 223 -10.51 -15.76 3.09
CA PRO A 223 -10.81 -16.55 4.26
C PRO A 223 -9.80 -16.30 5.39
N ALA A 224 -10.09 -16.90 6.55
CA ALA A 224 -9.19 -16.91 7.70
C ALA A 224 -7.81 -17.49 7.36
N VAL A 225 -6.85 -16.63 7.01
CA VAL A 225 -5.42 -16.94 6.86
C VAL A 225 -4.64 -16.50 8.11
N LYS A 226 -3.42 -17.03 8.28
CA LYS A 226 -2.57 -16.75 9.44
C LYS A 226 -1.64 -15.57 9.23
N THR A 227 -1.05 -15.42 8.05
CA THR A 227 -0.02 -14.40 7.78
C THR A 227 -0.36 -13.53 6.56
N LEU A 228 0.29 -12.36 6.44
CA LEU A 228 0.15 -11.53 5.24
C LEU A 228 0.63 -12.26 3.99
N GLN A 229 1.70 -13.06 4.10
CA GLN A 229 2.19 -13.90 3.01
C GLN A 229 1.14 -14.91 2.55
N GLU A 230 0.48 -15.63 3.48
CA GLU A 230 -0.60 -16.56 3.13
C GLU A 230 -1.76 -15.86 2.42
N ALA A 231 -2.12 -14.63 2.84
CA ALA A 231 -3.14 -13.83 2.14
C ALA A 231 -2.74 -13.52 0.71
N VAL A 232 -1.50 -13.04 0.51
CA VAL A 232 -0.96 -12.70 -0.82
C VAL A 232 -0.90 -13.95 -1.70
N ASP A 233 -0.35 -15.04 -1.21
CA ASP A 233 -0.20 -16.29 -1.95
C ASP A 233 -1.56 -16.84 -2.37
N PHE A 234 -2.54 -16.82 -1.46
CA PHE A 234 -3.91 -17.22 -1.75
C PHE A 234 -4.50 -16.39 -2.90
N VAL A 235 -4.36 -15.06 -2.85
CA VAL A 235 -4.91 -14.17 -3.89
C VAL A 235 -4.17 -14.33 -5.21
N GLN A 236 -2.84 -14.42 -5.19
CA GLN A 236 -2.05 -14.64 -6.40
C GLN A 236 -2.35 -15.99 -7.05
N ALA A 237 -2.61 -17.04 -6.27
CA ALA A 237 -3.03 -18.34 -6.80
C ALA A 237 -4.37 -18.22 -7.55
N LYS A 238 -5.32 -17.43 -7.04
CA LYS A 238 -6.61 -17.16 -7.69
C LYS A 238 -6.47 -16.32 -8.96
N ILE A 239 -5.55 -15.36 -8.97
CA ILE A 239 -5.25 -14.57 -10.17
C ILE A 239 -4.62 -15.43 -11.26
N LYS A 240 -3.67 -16.30 -10.90
CA LYS A 240 -2.98 -17.19 -11.86
C LYS A 240 -3.89 -18.30 -12.40
N ASN A 241 -4.78 -18.81 -11.56
CA ASN A 241 -5.70 -19.91 -11.91
C ASN A 241 -7.15 -19.51 -11.58
N PRO A 242 -7.76 -18.60 -12.35
CA PRO A 242 -9.15 -18.23 -12.13
C PRO A 242 -10.04 -19.46 -12.32
N PRO A 243 -11.02 -19.69 -11.41
CA PRO A 243 -11.98 -20.77 -11.58
C PRO A 243 -12.69 -20.68 -12.95
N ARG A 244 -12.84 -21.81 -13.65
CA ARG A 244 -13.38 -21.85 -15.03
C ARG A 244 -14.90 -21.63 -15.12
N ASN A 245 -15.57 -21.53 -13.98
CA ASN A 245 -17.03 -21.62 -13.86
C ASN A 245 -17.73 -20.29 -13.60
N TYR A 246 -17.05 -19.15 -13.71
CA TYR A 246 -17.68 -17.83 -13.57
C TYR A 246 -17.04 -16.80 -14.52
N ASN A 247 -17.80 -15.76 -14.86
CA ASN A 247 -17.31 -14.68 -15.72
C ASN A 247 -16.34 -13.78 -14.95
N THR A 248 -15.12 -13.65 -15.44
CA THR A 248 -14.09 -12.78 -14.85
C THR A 248 -14.21 -11.32 -15.25
N GLU A 249 -15.01 -11.02 -16.27
CA GLU A 249 -15.27 -9.66 -16.73
C GLU A 249 -16.24 -8.94 -15.80
N PHE A 250 -16.03 -7.64 -15.61
CA PHE A 250 -16.97 -6.77 -14.91
C PHE A 250 -18.10 -6.37 -15.87
N GLU A 251 -19.34 -6.75 -15.57
CA GLU A 251 -20.51 -6.66 -16.45
C GLU A 251 -21.40 -5.44 -16.18
N GLU A 252 -22.38 -5.19 -17.05
CA GLU A 252 -23.26 -4.01 -17.00
C GLU A 252 -24.05 -3.82 -15.70
N LEU A 253 -24.45 -4.90 -15.05
CA LEU A 253 -25.24 -4.83 -13.82
C LEU A 253 -24.38 -4.87 -12.56
N ASP A 254 -23.08 -5.09 -12.67
CA ASP A 254 -22.20 -5.17 -11.51
C ASP A 254 -22.01 -3.82 -10.83
N ASN A 255 -21.72 -3.90 -9.53
CA ASN A 255 -21.37 -2.73 -8.73
C ASN A 255 -20.11 -3.06 -7.96
N LEU A 256 -19.16 -2.13 -7.98
CA LEU A 256 -17.96 -2.18 -7.15
C LEU A 256 -18.05 -1.07 -6.12
N THR A 257 -17.73 -1.35 -4.86
CA THR A 257 -17.60 -0.37 -3.77
C THR A 257 -16.43 -0.74 -2.87
N PHE A 258 -15.49 0.17 -2.67
CA PHE A 258 -14.32 0.00 -1.81
C PHE A 258 -13.95 1.34 -1.16
N PRO A 259 -13.35 1.37 0.04
CA PRO A 259 -13.14 2.62 0.75
C PRO A 259 -12.03 3.48 0.13
N LYS A 260 -12.09 4.78 0.38
CA LYS A 260 -10.91 5.64 0.30
C LYS A 260 -10.00 5.35 1.47
N ILE A 261 -8.70 5.29 1.22
CA ILE A 261 -7.70 4.93 2.21
C ILE A 261 -6.65 6.04 2.27
N HIS A 262 -6.27 6.46 3.47
CA HIS A 262 -5.10 7.29 3.71
C HIS A 262 -4.36 6.74 4.94
N LEU A 263 -3.22 6.11 4.71
CA LEU A 263 -2.38 5.53 5.76
C LEU A 263 -1.11 6.36 5.85
N GLN A 264 -0.90 7.01 6.98
CA GLN A 264 0.33 7.72 7.29
C GLN A 264 0.92 7.15 8.57
N THR A 265 2.12 6.59 8.48
CA THR A 265 2.79 5.93 9.62
C THR A 265 4.31 6.00 9.48
N ARG A 266 5.00 5.85 10.60
CA ARG A 266 6.45 5.81 10.71
C ARG A 266 6.84 4.65 11.61
N GLN A 267 7.73 3.80 11.12
CA GLN A 267 8.29 2.70 11.87
C GLN A 267 9.78 2.92 12.08
N GLU A 268 10.23 2.74 13.31
CA GLU A 268 11.65 2.74 13.67
C GLU A 268 12.03 1.30 14.05
N TYR A 269 13.04 0.76 13.38
CA TYR A 269 13.56 -0.59 13.58
C TYR A 269 14.74 -0.54 14.55
N VAL A 270 14.46 -0.15 15.79
CA VAL A 270 15.47 0.00 16.86
C VAL A 270 16.26 -1.28 17.11
N GLU A 271 15.65 -2.44 16.82
CA GLU A 271 16.29 -3.75 16.91
C GLU A 271 17.40 -3.99 15.88
N LEU A 272 17.51 -3.15 14.84
CA LEU A 272 18.62 -3.17 13.89
C LEU A 272 19.74 -2.19 14.26
N CYS A 273 19.47 -1.26 15.19
CA CYS A 273 20.35 -0.15 15.50
C CYS A 273 21.41 -0.54 16.55
N ASP A 274 22.50 0.20 16.59
CA ASP A 274 23.65 0.07 17.50
C ASP A 274 24.31 -1.33 17.52
N ARG A 275 24.04 -2.19 16.54
CA ARG A 275 24.68 -3.51 16.39
C ARG A 275 25.95 -3.44 15.54
N LEU A 276 26.99 -4.18 15.92
CA LEU A 276 28.24 -4.21 15.16
C LEU A 276 28.08 -5.00 13.86
N LEU A 277 28.48 -4.41 12.74
CA LEU A 277 28.55 -5.03 11.42
C LEU A 277 29.87 -5.78 11.29
N GLN A 278 29.82 -7.10 11.07
CA GLN A 278 31.04 -7.93 10.98
C GLN A 278 31.87 -7.68 9.71
N ALA A 279 31.24 -7.14 8.67
CA ALA A 279 31.88 -6.76 7.41
C ALA A 279 31.83 -5.23 7.24
N SER A 280 32.49 -4.49 8.14
CA SER A 280 32.63 -3.05 8.01
C SER A 280 33.71 -2.71 6.99
N LYS A 281 33.36 -1.96 5.96
CA LYS A 281 34.31 -1.26 5.09
C LYS A 281 34.39 0.19 5.53
N ASP A 282 35.55 0.83 5.43
CA ASP A 282 35.70 2.28 5.57
C ASP A 282 35.22 2.91 6.90
N GLY A 283 35.19 2.16 8.01
CA GLY A 283 34.82 2.68 9.34
C GLY A 283 33.35 2.52 9.74
N PHE A 284 32.50 1.99 8.85
CA PHE A 284 31.07 1.75 9.13
C PHE A 284 30.86 0.49 9.97
N ASP A 285 31.04 0.60 11.28
CA ASP A 285 30.94 -0.54 12.20
C ASP A 285 29.52 -0.76 12.75
N ARG A 286 28.60 0.20 12.68
CA ARG A 286 27.25 0.08 13.27
C ARG A 286 26.15 0.71 12.42
N LEU A 287 24.90 0.30 12.64
CA LEU A 287 23.72 1.02 12.16
C LEU A 287 23.22 2.02 13.20
N ALA A 288 23.24 3.32 12.91
CA ALA A 288 22.78 4.36 13.83
C ALA A 288 21.24 4.47 13.91
N TYR A 289 20.54 4.31 12.79
CA TYR A 289 19.08 4.23 12.78
C TYR A 289 18.59 3.48 11.55
N ALA A 290 17.39 2.89 11.64
CA ALA A 290 16.65 2.31 10.52
C ALA A 290 15.18 2.74 10.64
N ILE A 291 14.73 3.60 9.74
CA ILE A 291 13.38 4.18 9.75
C ILE A 291 12.67 3.82 8.45
N GLN A 292 11.36 3.63 8.49
CA GLN A 292 10.47 3.55 7.33
C GLN A 292 9.25 4.43 7.55
N ASP A 293 9.18 5.56 6.84
CA ASP A 293 8.00 6.42 6.76
C ASP A 293 7.13 5.96 5.59
N ILE A 294 5.83 5.74 5.80
CA ILE A 294 4.86 5.34 4.78
C ILE A 294 3.72 6.36 4.75
N ASP A 295 3.47 6.96 3.59
CA ASP A 295 2.27 7.74 3.28
C ASP A 295 1.62 7.15 2.03
N PHE A 296 0.56 6.38 2.24
CA PHE A 296 -0.23 5.70 1.19
C PHE A 296 -1.61 6.34 1.08
N GLN A 297 -2.00 6.73 -0.13
CA GLN A 297 -3.30 7.32 -0.43
C GLN A 297 -4.00 6.63 -1.61
N LEU A 298 -5.28 6.28 -1.42
CA LEU A 298 -6.20 5.75 -2.41
C LEU A 298 -7.48 6.60 -2.42
N ASP A 299 -7.72 7.35 -3.50
CA ASP A 299 -8.85 8.27 -3.61
C ASP A 299 -9.66 8.15 -4.93
N SER A 300 -10.68 9.01 -5.07
CA SER A 300 -11.64 9.00 -6.20
C SER A 300 -11.32 10.03 -7.26
N GLU A 301 -10.24 10.75 -7.03
CA GLU A 301 -10.12 12.16 -7.29
C GLU A 301 -8.92 12.42 -8.19
N GLY A 302 -8.62 13.66 -8.49
CA GLY A 302 -9.33 14.89 -8.14
C GLY A 302 -10.83 14.89 -8.46
N LEU A 303 -11.68 15.12 -7.47
CA LEU A 303 -13.06 15.60 -7.34
C LEU A 303 -14.39 14.93 -7.79
N LEU A 304 -15.15 14.52 -6.75
CA LEU A 304 -16.48 14.91 -6.27
C LEU A 304 -17.67 15.21 -7.21
N TRP A 305 -18.75 14.44 -7.00
CA TRP A 305 -20.12 14.94 -7.16
C TRP A 305 -21.06 14.44 -6.06
N ARG A 306 -22.13 15.21 -5.77
CA ARG A 306 -23.01 15.04 -4.61
C ARG A 306 -24.46 14.92 -5.07
N TYR A 307 -25.08 13.77 -4.90
CA TYR A 307 -26.53 13.58 -5.05
C TYR A 307 -27.10 12.63 -3.97
N ARG A 308 -28.38 12.82 -3.63
CA ARG A 308 -29.10 12.08 -2.58
C ARG A 308 -29.85 10.90 -3.21
N PRO A 309 -29.83 9.68 -2.63
CA PRO A 309 -30.63 8.59 -3.16
C PRO A 309 -32.11 8.78 -2.79
N SER A 310 -32.98 8.75 -3.81
CA SER A 310 -34.40 8.39 -3.68
C SER A 310 -34.49 6.87 -3.85
N ARG A 311 -35.15 6.16 -2.92
CA ARG A 311 -35.45 4.73 -3.06
C ARG A 311 -36.95 4.54 -3.15
N ILE A 312 -37.41 3.97 -4.26
CA ILE A 312 -38.71 3.33 -4.38
C ILE A 312 -38.43 1.85 -4.64
N ALA A 313 -38.89 0.98 -3.75
CA ALA A 313 -38.89 -0.46 -3.96
C ALA A 313 -40.35 -0.88 -4.19
N VAL A 314 -40.65 -1.37 -5.38
CA VAL A 314 -41.92 -2.04 -5.69
C VAL A 314 -41.65 -3.53 -5.78
N LYS A 315 -42.41 -4.32 -5.01
CA LYS A 315 -42.35 -5.78 -5.02
C LYS A 315 -43.36 -6.29 -6.05
N GLY A 316 -42.91 -7.03 -7.06
CA GLY A 316 -43.80 -7.78 -7.93
C GLY A 316 -43.17 -8.24 -9.25
N GLY A 317 -43.32 -9.53 -9.57
CA GLY A 317 -43.18 -10.07 -10.93
C GLY A 317 -42.20 -11.24 -11.07
N ARG A 318 -42.72 -12.43 -11.38
CA ARG A 318 -42.00 -13.69 -11.59
C ARG A 318 -41.11 -13.68 -12.85
N SER A 319 -39.98 -14.38 -12.74
CA SER A 319 -39.15 -15.05 -13.76
C SER A 319 -39.19 -14.59 -15.23
N ARG A 320 -38.14 -13.86 -15.62
CA ARG A 320 -37.30 -14.13 -16.80
C ARG A 320 -35.86 -14.00 -16.30
N SER A 321 -34.94 -14.84 -16.78
CA SER A 321 -33.51 -14.84 -16.43
C SER A 321 -32.93 -13.42 -16.56
N ARG A 322 -32.91 -12.69 -15.45
CA ARG A 322 -32.30 -11.36 -15.36
C ARG A 322 -30.79 -11.56 -15.32
N PRO A 323 -29.99 -10.69 -15.96
CA PRO A 323 -28.54 -10.74 -15.79
C PRO A 323 -28.22 -10.63 -14.29
N TYR A 324 -27.29 -11.46 -13.82
CA TYR A 324 -26.99 -11.60 -12.40
C TYR A 324 -26.16 -10.39 -11.94
N ARG A 325 -26.78 -9.47 -11.21
CA ARG A 325 -26.11 -8.31 -10.60
C ARG A 325 -25.18 -8.76 -9.48
N ARG A 326 -23.86 -8.57 -9.60
CA ARG A 326 -22.90 -8.82 -8.50
C ARG A 326 -22.69 -7.54 -7.65
N PRO A 327 -23.19 -7.49 -6.41
CA PRO A 327 -22.84 -6.42 -5.47
C PRO A 327 -21.46 -6.68 -4.84
N ILE A 328 -20.41 -6.13 -5.43
CA ILE A 328 -19.03 -6.26 -4.94
C ILE A 328 -18.74 -5.11 -3.98
N SER A 329 -18.82 -5.37 -2.67
CA SER A 329 -18.54 -4.41 -1.60
C SER A 329 -17.39 -4.92 -0.72
N PHE A 330 -16.41 -4.06 -0.43
CA PHE A 330 -15.30 -4.29 0.50
C PHE A 330 -15.59 -3.59 1.84
N ASP A 331 -16.59 -4.11 2.57
CA ASP A 331 -17.13 -3.58 3.83
C ASP A 331 -16.86 -4.50 5.05
N GLN A 332 -15.99 -5.50 4.85
CA GLN A 332 -15.42 -6.40 5.85
C GLN A 332 -13.89 -6.41 5.68
N PRO A 333 -13.10 -6.81 6.69
CA PRO A 333 -11.65 -6.82 6.62
C PRO A 333 -11.13 -7.42 5.31
N PHE A 334 -10.15 -6.76 4.71
CA PHE A 334 -9.67 -7.09 3.37
C PHE A 334 -8.18 -6.77 3.23
N VAL A 335 -7.53 -7.42 2.28
CA VAL A 335 -6.17 -7.10 1.85
C VAL A 335 -6.21 -6.27 0.57
N ILE A 336 -5.33 -5.28 0.50
CA ILE A 336 -5.03 -4.51 -0.70
C ILE A 336 -3.55 -4.64 -1.00
N PHE A 337 -3.18 -4.84 -2.27
CA PHE A 337 -1.78 -4.84 -2.65
C PHE A 337 -1.56 -4.35 -4.07
N LEU A 338 -0.35 -3.87 -4.32
CA LEU A 338 0.11 -3.46 -5.64
C LEU A 338 1.12 -4.47 -6.17
N THR A 339 0.93 -4.89 -7.41
CA THR A 339 1.77 -5.86 -8.10
C THR A 339 1.98 -5.44 -9.55
N CYS A 340 3.11 -5.82 -10.13
CA CYS A 340 3.38 -5.67 -11.56
C CYS A 340 3.62 -7.04 -12.19
N ASP A 341 2.94 -7.34 -13.31
CA ASP A 341 3.07 -8.59 -14.08
C ASP A 341 2.92 -9.88 -13.26
N GLY A 342 2.09 -9.85 -12.22
CA GLY A 342 1.86 -10.99 -11.33
C GLY A 342 3.08 -11.42 -10.49
N ALA A 343 4.10 -10.55 -10.40
CA ALA A 343 5.23 -10.70 -9.50
C ALA A 343 4.79 -10.59 -8.04
N ALA A 344 5.73 -10.72 -7.10
CA ALA A 344 5.44 -10.44 -5.70
C ALA A 344 4.99 -8.96 -5.52
N PRO A 345 4.13 -8.66 -4.53
CA PRO A 345 3.67 -7.30 -4.32
C PRO A 345 4.73 -6.45 -3.63
N TYR A 346 4.93 -5.22 -4.09
CA TYR A 346 5.87 -4.27 -3.48
C TYR A 346 5.22 -3.45 -2.34
N PHE A 347 3.88 -3.48 -2.26
CA PHE A 347 3.09 -2.89 -1.18
C PHE A 347 1.92 -3.81 -0.85
N VAL A 348 1.69 -4.07 0.44
CA VAL A 348 0.55 -4.84 0.94
C VAL A 348 0.01 -4.12 2.16
N ALA A 349 -1.32 -3.95 2.24
CA ALA A 349 -1.98 -3.53 3.45
C ALA A 349 -3.16 -4.45 3.77
N TRP A 350 -3.22 -4.92 5.01
CA TRP A 350 -4.42 -5.54 5.58
C TRP A 350 -5.19 -4.45 6.31
N ILE A 351 -6.44 -4.18 5.93
CA ILE A 351 -7.30 -3.26 6.68
C ILE A 351 -8.28 -4.08 7.53
N GLY A 352 -7.95 -4.17 8.81
CA GLY A 352 -8.79 -4.77 9.84
C GLY A 352 -9.47 -3.75 10.76
N ASP A 353 -8.98 -2.51 10.75
CA ASP A 353 -9.51 -1.38 11.50
C ASP A 353 -10.08 -0.33 10.54
N PHE A 354 -11.38 -0.05 10.64
CA PHE A 354 -12.03 0.94 9.79
C PHE A 354 -11.85 2.38 10.26
N THR A 355 -11.24 2.62 11.43
CA THR A 355 -10.82 3.97 11.85
C THR A 355 -9.71 4.54 10.97
N THR A 356 -8.92 3.68 10.29
CA THR A 356 -7.85 4.10 9.37
C THR A 356 -8.35 4.48 7.97
N LEU A 357 -9.67 4.39 7.73
CA LEU A 357 -10.29 4.77 6.46
C LEU A 357 -10.65 6.25 6.46
N VAL A 358 -10.73 6.86 5.27
CA VAL A 358 -11.08 8.30 5.16
C VAL A 358 -12.52 8.50 5.65
N PRO A 359 -12.74 9.35 6.68
CA PRO A 359 -14.07 9.50 7.27
C PRO A 359 -15.06 10.13 6.30
N GLY A 360 -16.24 9.52 6.25
CA GLY A 360 -17.43 10.01 5.56
C GLY A 360 -18.21 11.00 6.41
N LYS A 361 -19.23 11.61 5.82
CA LYS A 361 -20.13 12.51 6.55
C LYS A 361 -21.31 11.72 7.14
N ARG A 362 -21.62 11.92 8.42
CA ARG A 362 -22.87 11.40 9.01
C ARG A 362 -24.07 12.14 8.40
N LEU A 363 -25.05 11.42 7.88
CA LEU A 363 -26.31 12.02 7.46
C LEU A 363 -27.11 12.37 8.72
N VAL A 364 -27.21 13.66 9.04
CA VAL A 364 -28.16 14.14 10.05
C VAL A 364 -29.50 14.25 9.34
N VAL A 365 -30.38 13.28 9.58
CA VAL A 365 -31.79 13.41 9.19
C VAL A 365 -32.40 14.42 10.14
N LYS A 366 -32.65 15.65 9.67
CA LYS A 366 -33.53 16.57 10.40
C LYS A 366 -34.93 15.97 10.31
N GLY A 367 -35.48 15.61 11.47
CA GLY A 367 -36.85 15.09 11.61
C GLY A 367 -37.90 16.12 11.26
#